data_AF-W2FWV2-F1
#
_entry.id   AF-W2FWV2-F1
#
_cell.length_a   1.000
_cell.length_b   1.000
_cell.length_c   1.000
_cell.angle_alpha   90.00
_cell.angle_beta   90.00
_cell.angle_gamma   90.00
#
_symmetry.space_group_name_H-M   'P 1'
#
loop_
_entity.id
_entity.type
_entity.pdbx_description
1 polymer ?
#
loop_
_entity_poly.entity_id
_entity_poly.type
_entity_poly.pdbx_seq_one_letter_code
_entity_poly.pdbx_strand_id
1 'polypeptide(L)'
;GTNGNDACKYAPKGSQIYGRAGWYNDLWAIMYAWYFPKGFWMDSPSRRHDWKSVVVWIDNPESQTPKIVGVSMSKSDTKYNKETKTRPSNFAGYRTKGPRYHRTYSYGSNTSLRFQYQSDLGSPYLNFGDWE
;
A
#
# COMPACT_ATOMS: atom_id res chain seq x y z
N GLY A 1 19.52 6.20 -14.78
CA GLY A 1 20.79 6.28 -14.02
C GLY A 1 20.99 4.96 -13.33
N THR A 2 22.15 4.35 -13.54
CA THR A 2 22.50 2.98 -13.10
C THR A 2 23.13 2.94 -11.70
N ASN A 3 23.42 4.09 -11.08
CA ASN A 3 24.02 4.16 -9.74
C ASN A 3 22.99 3.92 -8.62
N GLY A 4 22.49 2.68 -8.52
CA GLY A 4 21.56 2.27 -7.47
C GLY A 4 20.36 3.21 -7.29
N ASN A 5 20.06 3.51 -6.02
CA ASN A 5 18.93 4.36 -5.62
C ASN A 5 19.22 5.87 -5.69
N ASP A 6 20.34 6.30 -6.27
CA ASP A 6 20.67 7.73 -6.32
C ASP A 6 19.67 8.52 -7.17
N ALA A 7 19.42 9.77 -6.79
CA ALA A 7 18.40 10.65 -7.40
C ALA A 7 16.95 10.15 -7.29
N CYS A 8 16.67 9.10 -6.50
CA CYS A 8 15.31 8.70 -6.12
C CYS A 8 15.14 8.36 -4.63
N LYS A 9 16.15 8.62 -3.79
CA LYS A 9 16.08 8.51 -2.31
C LYS A 9 15.20 9.58 -1.66
N TYR A 10 15.23 10.81 -2.20
CA TYR A 10 14.54 11.96 -1.63
C TYR A 10 13.80 12.72 -2.73
N ALA A 11 12.63 13.25 -2.37
CA ALA A 11 11.88 14.17 -3.21
C ALA A 11 11.97 15.57 -2.59
N PRO A 12 12.82 16.48 -3.12
CA PRO A 12 13.04 17.80 -2.51
C PRO A 12 11.77 18.66 -2.37
N LYS A 13 10.75 18.38 -3.18
CA LYS A 13 9.44 19.05 -3.16
C LYS A 13 8.34 18.26 -2.44
N GLY A 14 8.71 17.18 -1.76
CA GLY A 14 7.77 16.23 -1.17
C GLY A 14 7.35 15.12 -2.13
N SER A 15 6.75 14.07 -1.56
CA SER A 15 6.21 12.93 -2.30
C SER A 15 4.83 13.25 -2.88
N GLN A 16 4.36 12.42 -3.82
CA GLN A 16 3.05 12.58 -4.46
C GLN A 16 2.32 11.23 -4.54
N ILE A 17 1.00 11.29 -4.43
CA ILE A 17 0.08 10.19 -4.62
C ILE A 17 -1.02 10.63 -5.59
N TYR A 18 -1.45 9.72 -6.46
CA TYR A 18 -2.52 9.93 -7.42
C TYR A 18 -3.75 9.13 -6.99
N GLY A 19 -4.94 9.71 -7.12
CA GLY A 19 -6.20 9.08 -6.77
C GLY A 19 -7.15 9.02 -7.96
N ARG A 20 -7.83 7.88 -8.17
CA ARG A 20 -8.95 7.74 -9.11
C ARG A 20 -9.98 6.77 -8.54
N ALA A 21 -11.26 7.08 -8.68
CA ALA A 21 -12.33 6.21 -8.18
C ALA A 21 -13.42 5.96 -9.24
N GLY A 22 -14.17 4.88 -9.07
CA GLY A 22 -15.32 4.54 -9.90
C GLY A 22 -15.98 3.22 -9.52
N TRP A 23 -17.17 2.99 -10.05
CA TRP A 23 -17.92 1.74 -9.90
C TRP A 23 -17.31 0.61 -10.75
N TYR A 24 -17.25 -0.59 -10.17
CA TYR A 24 -16.89 -1.81 -10.88
C TYR A 24 -17.52 -3.02 -10.17
N ASN A 25 -18.33 -3.80 -10.90
CA ASN A 25 -19.04 -4.98 -10.38
C ASN A 25 -19.74 -4.71 -9.03
N ASP A 26 -20.59 -3.68 -8.99
CA ASP A 26 -21.39 -3.28 -7.82
C ASP A 26 -20.58 -2.89 -6.56
N LEU A 27 -19.27 -2.68 -6.72
CA LEU A 27 -18.39 -2.14 -5.68
C LEU A 27 -17.81 -0.81 -6.14
N TRP A 28 -17.49 0.05 -5.17
CA TRP A 28 -16.77 1.27 -5.43
C TRP A 28 -15.28 1.05 -5.23
N ALA A 29 -14.51 1.23 -6.30
CA ALA A 29 -13.07 1.05 -6.32
C ALA A 29 -12.38 2.42 -6.21
N ILE A 30 -11.48 2.56 -5.25
CA ILE A 30 -10.61 3.73 -5.11
C ILE A 30 -9.17 3.28 -5.34
N MET A 31 -8.60 3.67 -6.47
CA MET A 31 -7.21 3.43 -6.80
C MET A 31 -6.33 4.57 -6.30
N TYR A 32 -5.30 4.21 -5.55
CA TYR A 32 -4.19 5.08 -5.21
C TYR A 32 -2.93 4.61 -5.91
N ALA A 33 -2.18 5.52 -6.53
CA ALA A 33 -0.97 5.18 -7.27
C ALA A 33 0.21 6.09 -6.91
N TRP A 34 1.40 5.52 -6.98
CA TRP A 34 2.68 6.19 -6.77
C TRP A 34 3.57 5.98 -7.99
N TYR A 35 4.23 7.05 -8.38
CA TYR A 35 5.25 7.04 -9.42
C TYR A 35 6.64 7.04 -8.78
N PHE A 36 7.51 6.20 -9.32
CA PHE A 36 8.93 6.17 -8.97
C PHE A 36 9.76 6.46 -10.23
N PRO A 37 10.81 7.30 -10.14
CA PRO A 37 11.66 7.60 -11.30
C PRO A 37 12.40 6.37 -11.86
N LYS A 38 12.55 5.31 -11.07
CA LYS A 38 13.23 4.06 -11.43
C LYS A 38 12.49 2.86 -10.86
N GLY A 39 12.53 1.76 -11.62
CA GLY A 39 12.14 0.44 -11.12
C GLY A 39 13.37 -0.39 -10.77
N PHE A 40 13.18 -1.32 -9.85
CA PHE A 40 14.24 -2.19 -9.35
C PHE A 40 13.90 -3.67 -9.58
N TRP A 41 14.94 -4.48 -9.67
CA TRP A 41 14.85 -5.94 -9.59
C TRP A 41 16.07 -6.44 -8.82
N MET A 42 15.85 -7.20 -7.75
CA MET A 42 16.93 -7.61 -6.82
C MET A 42 17.80 -6.41 -6.39
N ASP A 43 17.15 -5.34 -5.91
CA ASP A 43 17.75 -4.07 -5.48
C ASP A 43 18.63 -3.33 -6.51
N SER A 44 18.70 -3.84 -7.74
CA SER A 44 19.43 -3.23 -8.84
C SER A 44 18.47 -2.44 -9.74
N PRO A 45 18.84 -1.21 -10.16
CA PRO A 45 18.03 -0.45 -11.10
C PRO A 45 17.87 -1.23 -12.41
N SER A 46 16.62 -1.57 -12.76
CA SER A 46 16.34 -2.41 -13.92
C SER A 46 15.68 -1.63 -15.06
N ARG A 47 15.01 -0.52 -14.76
CA ARG A 47 14.29 0.29 -15.74
C ARG A 47 14.11 1.74 -15.33
N ARG A 48 13.84 2.58 -16.33
CA ARG A 48 13.38 3.95 -16.15
C ARG A 48 11.87 3.94 -15.97
N HIS A 49 11.38 4.67 -14.97
CA HIS A 49 9.97 4.73 -14.57
C HIS A 49 9.45 3.44 -13.93
N ASP A 50 8.72 3.60 -12.84
CA ASP A 50 7.94 2.54 -12.21
C ASP A 50 6.66 3.11 -11.60
N TRP A 51 5.63 2.28 -11.56
CA TRP A 51 4.34 2.61 -10.99
C TRP A 51 3.91 1.50 -10.04
N LYS A 52 3.43 1.89 -8.86
CA LYS A 52 2.80 0.99 -7.91
C LYS A 52 1.45 1.55 -7.52
N SER A 53 0.53 0.67 -7.18
CA SER A 53 -0.82 1.09 -6.83
C SER A 53 -1.51 0.11 -5.90
N VAL A 54 -2.48 0.65 -5.19
CA VAL A 54 -3.45 -0.13 -4.43
C VAL A 54 -4.85 0.25 -4.88
N VAL A 55 -5.77 -0.71 -4.83
CA VAL A 55 -7.20 -0.48 -5.01
C VAL A 55 -7.89 -0.87 -3.72
N VAL A 56 -8.55 0.10 -3.09
CA VAL A 56 -9.41 -0.11 -1.94
C VAL A 56 -10.83 -0.27 -2.45
N TRP A 57 -11.44 -1.41 -2.12
CA TRP A 57 -12.80 -1.74 -2.52
C TRP A 57 -13.73 -1.47 -1.34
N ILE A 58 -14.74 -0.63 -1.57
CA ILE A 58 -15.79 -0.38 -0.58
C ILE A 58 -17.15 -0.79 -1.15
N ASP A 59 -18.09 -1.08 -0.25
CA ASP A 59 -19.45 -1.50 -0.61
C ASP A 59 -20.24 -0.37 -1.29
N ASN A 60 -20.37 0.78 -0.64
CA ASN A 60 -21.12 1.91 -1.17
C ASN A 60 -20.54 3.25 -0.64
N PRO A 61 -20.07 4.16 -1.52
CA PRO A 61 -19.53 5.45 -1.11
C PRO A 61 -20.59 6.39 -0.52
N GLU A 62 -21.87 6.17 -0.80
CA GLU A 62 -22.99 6.98 -0.31
C GLU A 62 -23.52 6.49 1.05
N SER A 63 -23.03 5.35 1.55
CA SER A 63 -23.38 4.86 2.88
C SER A 63 -22.84 5.80 3.95
N GLN A 64 -23.59 5.99 5.05
CA GLN A 64 -23.11 6.74 6.21
C GLN A 64 -21.86 6.08 6.84
N THR A 65 -21.74 4.77 6.72
CA THR A 65 -20.57 4.01 7.19
C THR A 65 -20.13 3.02 6.10
N PRO A 66 -19.38 3.47 5.08
CA PRO A 66 -18.87 2.59 4.04
C PRO A 66 -17.95 1.53 4.63
N LYS A 67 -18.05 0.30 4.13
CA LYS A 67 -17.24 -0.84 4.58
C LYS A 67 -16.19 -1.17 3.55
N ILE A 68 -14.95 -1.33 4.00
CA ILE A 68 -13.87 -1.87 3.18
C ILE A 68 -14.12 -3.37 3.02
N VAL A 69 -14.40 -3.81 1.79
CA VAL A 69 -14.65 -5.23 1.47
C VAL A 69 -13.41 -5.95 0.98
N GLY A 70 -12.40 -5.20 0.55
CA GLY A 70 -11.13 -5.78 0.13
C GLY A 70 -10.12 -4.75 -0.33
N VAL A 71 -8.89 -5.20 -0.51
CA VAL A 71 -7.77 -4.39 -0.97
C VAL A 71 -6.96 -5.19 -1.98
N SER A 72 -6.64 -4.58 -3.11
CA SER A 72 -5.73 -5.14 -4.11
C SER A 72 -4.44 -4.34 -4.12
N MET A 73 -3.29 -4.97 -3.95
CA MET A 73 -1.98 -4.31 -3.88
C MET A 73 -1.06 -4.80 -5.00
N SER A 74 -0.39 -3.90 -5.71
CA SER A 74 0.46 -4.26 -6.84
C SER A 74 1.61 -5.20 -6.41
N LYS A 75 1.65 -6.40 -7.00
CA LYS A 75 2.71 -7.41 -6.82
C LYS A 75 3.79 -7.30 -7.89
N SER A 76 3.37 -7.02 -9.12
CA SER A 76 4.24 -6.75 -10.26
C SER A 76 3.51 -5.79 -11.20
N ASP A 77 4.07 -5.53 -12.37
CA ASP A 77 3.49 -4.62 -13.36
C ASP A 77 2.07 -4.98 -13.79
N THR A 78 1.74 -6.27 -13.73
CA THR A 78 0.49 -6.83 -14.26
C THR A 78 -0.31 -7.62 -13.23
N LYS A 79 0.20 -7.77 -12.00
CA LYS A 79 -0.40 -8.65 -10.99
C LYS A 79 -0.64 -7.89 -9.68
N TYR A 80 -1.72 -8.27 -9.01
CA TYR A 80 -2.08 -7.77 -7.69
C TYR A 80 -2.25 -8.92 -6.71
N ASN A 81 -1.77 -8.72 -5.48
CA ASN A 81 -2.21 -9.50 -4.32
C ASN A 81 -3.57 -8.96 -3.89
N LYS A 82 -4.51 -9.86 -3.57
CA LYS A 82 -5.88 -9.50 -3.16
C LYS A 82 -6.10 -9.97 -1.74
N GLU A 83 -6.48 -9.05 -0.86
CA GLU A 83 -6.87 -9.35 0.51
C GLU A 83 -8.33 -8.96 0.70
N THR A 84 -9.16 -9.90 1.15
CA THR A 84 -10.59 -9.66 1.44
C THR A 84 -10.86 -9.60 2.94
N LYS A 85 -9.90 -10.01 3.78
CA LYS A 85 -10.02 -9.99 5.24
C LYS A 85 -9.04 -9.00 5.83
N THR A 86 -9.50 -7.76 6.02
CA THR A 86 -8.70 -6.74 6.72
C THR A 86 -8.61 -7.06 8.21
N ARG A 87 -7.39 -7.07 8.76
CA ARG A 87 -7.14 -7.21 10.21
C ARG A 87 -6.94 -5.83 10.85
N PRO A 88 -7.18 -5.67 12.16
CA PRO A 88 -6.90 -4.42 12.87
C PRO A 88 -5.45 -3.94 12.69
N SER A 89 -4.50 -4.86 12.57
CA SER A 89 -3.09 -4.58 12.29
C SER A 89 -2.84 -3.87 10.95
N ASN A 90 -3.77 -3.93 10.01
CA ASN A 90 -3.62 -3.33 8.68
C ASN A 90 -3.96 -1.83 8.67
N PHE A 91 -4.48 -1.32 9.78
CA PHE A 91 -4.91 0.06 9.92
C PHE A 91 -3.85 0.90 10.64
N ALA A 92 -3.79 2.18 10.27
CA ALA A 92 -2.91 3.16 10.88
C ALA A 92 -3.23 3.32 12.37
N GLY A 93 -2.18 3.41 13.19
CA GLY A 93 -2.29 3.58 14.64
C GLY A 93 -2.45 2.27 15.43
N TYR A 94 -2.60 1.11 14.78
CA TYR A 94 -2.54 -0.17 15.49
C TYR A 94 -1.14 -0.39 16.07
N ARG A 95 -1.07 -0.62 17.39
CA ARG A 95 0.19 -0.85 18.10
C ARG A 95 0.06 -2.01 19.08
N THR A 96 1.11 -2.81 19.18
CA THR A 96 1.25 -3.87 20.18
C THR A 96 2.27 -3.42 21.21
N LYS A 97 1.92 -3.41 22.49
CA LYS A 97 2.79 -2.98 23.58
C LYS A 97 3.05 -4.13 24.56
N GLY A 98 4.23 -4.14 25.16
CA GLY A 98 4.60 -5.11 26.20
C GLY A 98 5.33 -6.36 25.68
N PRO A 99 5.91 -7.16 26.60
CA PRO A 99 6.66 -8.37 26.26
C PRO A 99 5.76 -9.46 25.68
N ARG A 100 6.35 -10.46 25.02
CA ARG A 100 5.64 -11.52 24.27
C ARG A 100 4.49 -12.18 25.05
N TYR A 101 4.64 -12.37 26.36
CA TYR A 101 3.64 -13.00 27.24
C TYR A 101 2.64 -12.02 27.89
N HIS A 102 2.85 -10.70 27.77
CA HIS A 102 1.99 -9.66 28.34
C HIS A 102 1.70 -8.56 27.31
N ARG A 103 1.16 -8.97 26.15
CA ARG A 103 0.81 -8.03 25.08
C ARG A 103 -0.48 -7.29 25.39
N THR A 104 -0.43 -5.98 25.22
CA THR A 104 -1.59 -5.08 25.17
C THR A 104 -1.74 -4.53 23.77
N TYR A 105 -2.98 -4.43 23.28
CA TYR A 105 -3.29 -3.99 21.93
C TYR A 105 -3.95 -2.62 21.97
N SER A 106 -3.38 -1.68 21.22
CA SER A 106 -3.96 -0.36 20.99
C SER A 106 -4.53 -0.34 19.59
N TYR A 107 -5.84 -0.17 19.47
CA TYR A 107 -6.52 -0.04 18.19
C TYR A 107 -6.39 1.41 17.71
N GLY A 108 -6.05 1.58 16.44
CA GLY A 108 -5.93 2.89 15.79
C GLY A 108 -7.18 3.26 15.01
N SER A 109 -6.98 3.83 13.83
CA SER A 109 -8.05 4.10 12.86
C SER A 109 -8.73 2.81 12.40
N ASN A 110 -9.99 2.90 12.00
CA ASN A 110 -10.74 1.84 11.34
C ASN A 110 -11.07 2.17 9.87
N THR A 111 -10.60 3.32 9.37
CA THR A 111 -10.81 3.78 7.98
C THR A 111 -9.50 4.05 7.24
N SER A 112 -8.40 4.23 7.97
CA SER A 112 -7.09 4.56 7.41
C SER A 112 -6.23 3.31 7.32
N LEU A 113 -6.09 2.77 6.11
CA LEU A 113 -5.17 1.67 5.83
C LEU A 113 -3.72 2.18 5.75
N ARG A 114 -2.76 1.31 6.05
CA ARG A 114 -1.33 1.59 5.88
C ARG A 114 -0.70 0.62 4.89
N PHE A 115 0.16 1.14 4.05
CA PHE A 115 0.85 0.37 3.02
C PHE A 115 2.35 0.60 3.10
N GLN A 116 3.11 -0.40 2.67
CA GLN A 116 4.55 -0.36 2.62
C GLN A 116 5.03 -0.84 1.25
N TYR A 117 6.05 -0.15 0.75
CA TYR A 117 6.81 -0.56 -0.39
C TYR A 117 7.91 -1.51 0.07
N GLN A 118 7.84 -2.76 -0.37
CA GLN A 118 8.82 -3.80 -0.08
C GLN A 118 9.68 -4.06 -1.31
N SER A 119 10.98 -4.01 -1.12
CA SER A 119 12.00 -4.40 -2.08
C SER A 119 12.72 -5.62 -1.53
N ASP A 120 12.37 -6.78 -2.08
CA ASP A 120 12.90 -8.08 -1.67
C ASP A 120 13.62 -8.74 -2.87
N LEU A 121 13.87 -10.06 -2.80
CA LEU A 121 14.30 -10.90 -3.93
C LEU A 121 13.24 -10.89 -5.05
N GLY A 122 13.30 -9.89 -5.93
CA GLY A 122 12.42 -9.74 -7.08
C GLY A 122 12.10 -8.29 -7.43
N SER A 123 10.97 -8.10 -8.12
CA SER A 123 10.43 -6.76 -8.37
C SER A 123 9.74 -6.24 -7.10
N PRO A 124 9.93 -4.97 -6.74
CA PRO A 124 9.27 -4.37 -5.60
C PRO A 124 7.75 -4.42 -5.70
N TYR A 125 7.10 -4.52 -4.55
CA TYR A 125 5.66 -4.67 -4.44
C TYR A 125 5.09 -3.91 -3.25
N LEU A 126 3.77 -3.79 -3.22
CA LEU A 126 3.05 -3.17 -2.11
C LEU A 126 2.40 -4.23 -1.26
N ASN A 127 2.48 -4.02 0.05
CA ASN A 127 1.85 -4.82 1.09
C ASN A 127 1.27 -3.91 2.18
N PHE A 128 0.50 -4.48 3.11
CA PHE A 128 0.18 -3.77 4.35
C PHE A 128 1.47 -3.48 5.13
N GLY A 129 1.57 -2.28 5.70
CA GLY A 129 2.73 -1.91 6.49
C GLY A 129 2.81 -2.66 7.82
N ASP A 130 4.02 -2.85 8.32
CA ASP A 130 4.31 -3.48 9.62
C ASP A 130 3.92 -2.58 10.80
N TRP A 131 3.72 -3.20 11.97
CA TRP A 131 3.36 -2.53 13.23
C TRP A 131 4.61 -2.15 14.01
N GLU A 132 5.30 -1.12 13.56
CA GLU A 132 6.33 -0.45 14.36
C GLU A 132 5.75 0.64 15.27
#